data_AF-A0A0K1JZN1-F1
#
_entry.id   AF-A0A0K1JZN1-F1
#
_cell.length_a   1.000
_cell.length_b   1.000
_cell.length_c   1.000
_cell.angle_alpha   90.00
_cell.angle_beta   90.00
_cell.angle_gamma   90.00
#
_symmetry.space_group_name_H-M   'P 1'
#
loop_
_entity.id
_entity.type
_entity.pdbx_description
1 polymer ?
#
loop_
_entity_poly.entity_id
_entity_poly.type
_entity_poly.pdbx_seq_one_letter_code
_entity_poly.pdbx_strand_id
1 'polypeptide(L)'
;MRNLIIGLFIAAISLSAAAAEKLNMEAAVKLAEKFVAENGYTDLPESRIKPVLDNESLEWTSSRKERLAQRHKMLLPTAIGAKYERKGEMAGWSIAFDYSINAGDRRSCRVVTMAANGSGIRIEHVDGVRKYFAGFEQRAP
;
A
#
# COMPACT_ATOMS: atom_id res chain seq x y z
N MET A 1 -59.68 -22.09 11.24
CA MET A 1 -58.76 -22.07 12.40
C MET A 1 -57.47 -22.82 12.07
N ARG A 2 -56.36 -22.10 11.83
CA ARG A 2 -54.99 -22.42 12.28
C ARG A 2 -54.03 -21.47 11.59
N ASN A 3 -53.71 -20.39 12.29
CA ASN A 3 -52.63 -19.47 11.98
C ASN A 3 -51.31 -20.23 12.11
N LEU A 4 -50.45 -20.17 11.10
CA LEU A 4 -49.07 -20.61 11.21
C LEU A 4 -48.17 -19.38 11.18
N ILE A 5 -47.78 -18.91 12.37
CA ILE A 5 -46.72 -17.91 12.56
C ILE A 5 -45.48 -18.69 12.96
N ILE A 6 -44.48 -18.71 12.08
CA ILE A 6 -43.10 -19.14 12.36
C ILE A 6 -42.27 -18.13 11.57
N GLY A 7 -41.67 -17.10 12.16
CA GLY A 7 -40.67 -17.16 13.23
C GLY A 7 -39.34 -16.70 12.62
N LEU A 8 -39.25 -15.41 12.29
CA LEU A 8 -38.08 -14.82 11.62
C LEU A 8 -36.99 -14.53 12.66
N PHE A 9 -35.98 -15.39 12.76
CA PHE A 9 -34.77 -15.12 13.55
C PHE A 9 -33.87 -14.14 12.77
N ILE A 10 -33.95 -12.85 13.09
CA ILE A 10 -32.95 -11.87 12.66
C ILE A 10 -31.77 -11.98 13.62
N ALA A 11 -30.76 -12.76 13.23
CA ALA A 11 -29.45 -12.68 13.87
C ALA A 11 -28.81 -11.34 13.46
N ALA A 12 -28.90 -10.34 14.34
CA ALA A 12 -28.13 -9.12 14.22
C ALA A 12 -26.65 -9.46 14.41
N ILE A 13 -25.94 -9.69 13.30
CA ILE A 13 -24.48 -9.72 13.30
C ILE A 13 -24.04 -8.29 13.59
N SER A 14 -23.72 -8.01 14.85
CA SER A 14 -23.00 -6.81 15.24
C SER A 14 -21.62 -6.88 14.61
N LEU A 15 -21.49 -6.33 13.40
CA LEU A 15 -20.21 -6.04 12.78
C LEU A 15 -19.57 -4.93 13.63
N SER A 16 -18.93 -5.31 14.73
CA SER A 16 -18.04 -4.40 15.44
C SER A 16 -16.90 -4.09 14.49
N ALA A 17 -16.98 -2.91 13.86
CA ALA A 17 -15.84 -2.28 13.23
C ALA A 17 -14.81 -2.05 14.35
N ALA A 18 -13.98 -3.06 14.60
CA ALA A 18 -12.84 -2.92 15.48
C ALA A 18 -12.10 -1.67 15.03
N ALA A 19 -11.98 -0.69 15.92
CA ALA A 19 -11.19 0.51 15.70
C ALA A 19 -9.76 0.03 15.44
N ALA A 20 -9.41 -0.14 14.18
CA ALA A 20 -8.13 -0.70 13.79
C ALA A 20 -7.04 0.24 14.29
N GLU A 21 -6.19 -0.28 15.17
CA GLU A 21 -5.15 0.47 15.84
C GLU A 21 -4.26 1.17 14.80
N LYS A 22 -3.94 2.44 15.07
CA LYS A 22 -3.07 3.24 14.21
C LYS A 22 -1.67 2.65 14.21
N LEU A 23 -1.12 2.40 13.03
CA LEU A 23 0.27 1.95 12.90
C LEU A 23 1.23 3.04 13.35
N ASN A 24 2.28 2.64 14.06
CA ASN A 24 3.47 3.49 14.21
C ASN A 24 4.27 3.51 12.90
N MET A 25 5.25 4.42 12.81
CA MET A 25 6.05 4.61 11.59
C MET A 25 6.79 3.34 11.17
N GLU A 26 7.40 2.62 12.11
CA GLU A 26 8.17 1.41 11.83
C GLU A 26 7.27 0.30 11.23
N ALA A 27 6.07 0.12 11.79
CA ALA A 27 5.09 -0.83 11.29
C ALA A 27 4.59 -0.45 9.89
N ALA A 28 4.36 0.84 9.63
CA ALA A 28 3.97 1.34 8.32
C ALA A 28 5.07 1.13 7.27
N VAL A 29 6.33 1.40 7.63
CA VAL A 29 7.50 1.15 6.76
C VAL A 29 7.62 -0.33 6.43
N LYS A 30 7.63 -1.22 7.43
CA LYS A 30 7.72 -2.68 7.22
C LYS A 30 6.57 -3.20 6.35
N LEU A 31 5.36 -2.68 6.55
CA LEU A 31 4.20 -3.05 5.74
C LEU A 31 4.38 -2.61 4.28
N ALA A 32 4.90 -1.39 4.04
CA ALA A 32 5.16 -0.88 2.70
C ALA A 32 6.28 -1.66 1.99
N GLU A 33 7.39 -1.95 2.67
CA GLU A 33 8.50 -2.72 2.12
C GLU A 33 8.04 -4.12 1.70
N LYS A 34 7.29 -4.80 2.58
CA LYS A 34 6.66 -6.09 2.27
C LYS A 34 5.72 -5.98 1.07
N PHE A 35 4.87 -4.96 1.03
CA PHE A 35 3.94 -4.73 -0.07
C PHE A 35 4.67 -4.55 -1.41
N VAL A 36 5.70 -3.70 -1.46
CA VAL A 36 6.51 -3.44 -2.67
C VAL A 36 7.16 -4.73 -3.18
N ALA A 37 7.76 -5.50 -2.27
CA ALA A 37 8.36 -6.79 -2.55
C ALA A 37 7.35 -7.81 -3.10
N GLU A 38 6.26 -8.05 -2.37
CA GLU A 38 5.26 -9.05 -2.74
C GLU A 38 4.42 -8.64 -3.96
N ASN A 39 4.39 -7.35 -4.32
CA ASN A 39 3.69 -6.84 -5.51
C ASN A 39 4.59 -6.79 -6.78
N GLY A 40 5.83 -7.27 -6.67
CA GLY A 40 6.73 -7.53 -7.80
C GLY A 40 7.62 -6.37 -8.24
N TYR A 41 7.79 -5.34 -7.42
CA TYR A 41 8.61 -4.17 -7.79
C TYR A 41 10.11 -4.37 -7.58
N THR A 42 10.49 -5.40 -6.82
CA THR A 42 11.89 -5.68 -6.48
C THR A 42 12.46 -6.79 -7.35
N ASP A 43 13.63 -7.30 -6.99
CA ASP A 43 14.31 -8.42 -7.62
C ASP A 43 13.89 -9.79 -7.06
N LEU A 44 12.88 -9.85 -6.19
CA LEU A 44 12.39 -11.12 -5.65
C LEU A 44 11.92 -12.07 -6.76
N PRO A 45 12.17 -13.38 -6.61
CA PRO A 45 11.69 -14.37 -7.56
C PRO A 45 10.16 -14.42 -7.54
N GLU A 46 9.56 -14.78 -8.67
CA GLU A 46 8.10 -14.80 -8.84
C GLU A 46 7.37 -15.71 -7.84
N SER A 47 8.04 -16.75 -7.32
CA SER A 47 7.51 -17.63 -6.26
C SER A 47 7.27 -16.92 -4.92
N ARG A 48 7.83 -15.73 -4.73
CA ARG A 48 7.66 -14.87 -3.53
C ARG A 48 6.71 -13.71 -3.80
N ILE A 49 6.24 -13.55 -5.02
CA ILE A 49 5.27 -12.54 -5.43
C ILE A 49 3.88 -13.13 -5.25
N LYS A 50 2.94 -12.35 -4.71
CA LYS A 50 1.57 -12.81 -4.52
C LYS A 50 0.89 -13.17 -5.85
N PRO A 51 -0.06 -14.12 -5.84
CA PRO A 51 -0.76 -14.54 -7.06
C PRO A 51 -1.62 -13.42 -7.64
N VAL A 52 -2.29 -12.63 -6.79
CA VAL A 52 -3.15 -11.51 -7.20
C VAL A 52 -2.46 -10.19 -6.86
N LEU A 53 -1.99 -9.49 -7.89
CA LEU A 53 -1.28 -8.23 -7.73
C LEU A 53 -2.23 -7.08 -7.39
N ASP A 54 -1.84 -6.26 -6.42
CA ASP A 54 -2.55 -5.03 -6.10
C ASP A 54 -2.32 -4.00 -7.21
N ASN A 55 -3.41 -3.35 -7.62
CA ASN A 55 -3.41 -2.33 -8.64
C ASN A 55 -2.68 -1.06 -8.16
N GLU A 56 -1.99 -0.41 -9.10
CA GLU A 56 -1.58 0.97 -8.89
C GLU A 56 -2.80 1.90 -8.95
N SER A 57 -2.62 3.18 -8.63
CA SER A 57 -3.64 4.20 -8.86
C SER A 57 -4.02 4.36 -10.35
N LEU A 58 -3.17 3.90 -11.27
CA LEU A 58 -3.40 3.86 -12.71
C LEU A 58 -2.71 2.63 -13.28
N GLU A 59 -3.48 1.68 -13.82
CA GLU A 59 -2.96 0.42 -14.36
C GLU A 59 -3.57 0.21 -15.75
N TRP A 60 -2.72 0.07 -16.78
CA TRP A 60 -3.16 0.03 -18.18
C TRP A 60 -3.39 -1.40 -18.70
N THR A 61 -2.87 -2.40 -18.00
CA THR A 61 -2.97 -3.82 -18.38
C THR A 61 -3.58 -4.65 -17.25
N SER A 62 -4.42 -5.61 -17.62
CA SER A 62 -4.99 -6.61 -16.71
C SER A 62 -4.13 -7.88 -16.64
N SER A 63 -3.17 -8.06 -17.54
CA SER A 63 -2.33 -9.26 -17.60
C SER A 63 -1.30 -9.23 -16.48
N ARG A 64 -1.37 -10.22 -15.57
CA ARG A 64 -0.40 -10.35 -14.48
C ARG A 64 1.04 -10.40 -14.99
N LYS A 65 1.29 -11.13 -16.09
CA LYS A 65 2.62 -11.27 -16.69
C LYS A 65 3.15 -9.92 -17.17
N GLU A 66 2.31 -9.13 -17.85
CA GLU A 66 2.71 -7.80 -18.33
C GLU A 66 2.96 -6.84 -17.16
N ARG A 67 2.10 -6.87 -16.14
CA ARG A 67 2.30 -6.08 -14.91
C ARG A 67 3.62 -6.42 -14.23
N LEU A 68 3.97 -7.70 -14.11
CA LEU A 68 5.27 -8.08 -13.56
C LEU A 68 6.44 -7.63 -14.42
N ALA A 69 6.32 -7.73 -15.74
CA ALA A 69 7.37 -7.25 -16.64
C ALA A 69 7.61 -5.74 -16.49
N GLN A 70 6.56 -4.96 -16.23
CA GLN A 70 6.66 -3.51 -16.00
C GLN A 70 7.23 -3.15 -14.61
N ARG A 71 7.00 -3.99 -13.61
CA ARG A 71 7.36 -3.72 -12.20
C ARG A 71 8.73 -4.28 -11.81
N HIS A 72 9.16 -5.38 -12.42
CA HIS A 72 10.33 -6.12 -11.97
C HIS A 72 11.59 -5.24 -11.92
N LYS A 73 12.27 -5.27 -10.77
CA LYS A 73 13.49 -4.45 -10.51
C LYS A 73 13.29 -2.95 -10.70
N MET A 74 12.07 -2.44 -10.58
CA MET A 74 11.80 -1.01 -10.67
C MET A 74 12.27 -0.27 -9.42
N LEU A 75 12.11 -0.86 -8.22
CA LEU A 75 12.37 -0.19 -6.95
C LEU A 75 13.42 -0.92 -6.12
N LEU A 76 14.14 -0.14 -5.29
CA LEU A 76 14.93 -0.69 -4.20
C LEU A 76 14.01 -1.21 -3.09
N PRO A 77 14.37 -2.30 -2.39
CA PRO A 77 13.47 -2.97 -1.44
C PRO A 77 13.27 -2.20 -0.12
N THR A 78 14.18 -1.27 0.20
CA THR A 78 14.20 -0.55 1.47
C THR A 78 13.62 0.86 1.29
N ALA A 79 12.76 1.26 2.22
CA ALA A 79 12.20 2.62 2.22
C ALA A 79 13.28 3.66 2.53
N ILE A 80 13.18 4.83 1.92
CA ILE A 80 14.10 5.96 2.13
C ILE A 80 13.52 7.04 3.05
N GLY A 81 12.22 6.94 3.35
CA GLY A 81 11.55 7.86 4.25
C GLY A 81 10.06 7.58 4.40
N ALA A 82 9.49 8.21 5.41
CA ALA A 82 8.10 8.02 5.82
C ALA A 82 7.51 9.34 6.30
N LYS A 83 6.26 9.60 5.93
CA LYS A 83 5.49 10.77 6.38
C LYS A 83 4.08 10.40 6.78
N TYR A 84 3.59 11.07 7.83
CA TYR A 84 2.19 10.95 8.26
C TYR A 84 1.29 12.00 7.57
N GLU A 85 1.36 12.06 6.25
CA GLU A 85 0.57 12.98 5.42
C GLU A 85 0.28 12.26 4.09
N ARG A 86 -1.00 12.00 3.78
CA ARG A 86 -1.43 11.46 2.48
C ARG A 86 -1.80 12.61 1.53
N LYS A 87 -1.85 12.32 0.22
CA LYS A 87 -2.31 13.27 -0.81
C LYS A 87 -3.63 13.91 -0.39
N GLY A 88 -3.72 15.24 -0.50
CA GLY A 88 -4.90 16.01 -0.09
C GLY A 88 -5.02 16.20 1.43
N GLU A 89 -3.90 16.19 2.16
CA GLU A 89 -3.84 16.41 3.62
C GLU A 89 -4.66 15.40 4.44
N MET A 90 -4.93 14.23 3.86
CA MET A 90 -5.65 13.17 4.55
C MET A 90 -4.74 12.48 5.56
N ALA A 91 -5.32 12.07 6.70
CA ALA A 91 -4.62 11.23 7.67
C ALA A 91 -4.19 9.90 7.04
N GLY A 92 -2.91 9.55 7.15
CA GLY A 92 -2.37 8.31 6.63
C GLY A 92 -0.86 8.36 6.44
N TRP A 93 -0.29 7.27 5.96
CA TRP A 93 1.13 7.13 5.72
C TRP A 93 1.45 7.27 4.24
N SER A 94 2.56 7.96 3.96
CA SER A 94 3.24 8.00 2.66
C SER A 94 4.68 7.52 2.86
N ILE A 95 5.04 6.38 2.26
CA ILE A 95 6.35 5.73 2.39
C ILE A 95 7.05 5.78 1.03
N ALA A 96 8.27 6.29 0.99
CA ALA A 96 8.99 6.52 -0.25
C ALA A 96 10.08 5.48 -0.50
N PHE A 97 10.24 5.13 -1.77
CA PHE A 97 11.22 4.17 -2.27
C PHE A 97 12.00 4.78 -3.42
N ASP A 98 13.31 4.56 -3.41
CA ASP A 98 14.16 4.91 -4.55
C ASP A 98 13.94 3.94 -5.72
N TYR A 99 14.02 4.47 -6.93
CA TYR A 99 14.13 3.65 -8.13
C TYR A 99 15.45 2.88 -8.15
N SER A 100 15.45 1.71 -8.78
CA SER A 100 16.70 1.09 -9.18
C SER A 100 17.45 1.98 -10.19
N ILE A 101 18.75 1.81 -10.31
CA ILE A 101 19.64 2.65 -11.15
C ILE A 101 19.15 2.80 -12.59
N ASN A 102 18.40 1.82 -13.11
CA ASN A 102 17.95 1.78 -14.49
C ASN A 102 16.47 2.15 -14.68
N ALA A 103 15.74 2.52 -13.63
CA ALA A 103 14.28 2.57 -13.64
C ALA A 103 13.66 3.96 -13.46
N GLY A 104 14.42 5.01 -13.12
CA GLY A 104 13.86 6.34 -12.90
C GLY A 104 14.86 7.47 -12.68
N ASP A 105 14.36 8.69 -12.52
CA ASP A 105 15.15 9.87 -12.14
C ASP A 105 15.56 9.75 -10.67
N ARG A 106 16.85 9.92 -10.37
CA ARG A 106 17.40 9.88 -9.00
C ARG A 106 16.87 10.99 -8.09
N ARG A 107 16.18 11.99 -8.65
CA ARG A 107 15.51 13.07 -7.92
C ARG A 107 14.04 12.77 -7.64
N SER A 108 13.48 11.74 -8.26
CA SER A 108 12.13 11.26 -7.97
C SER A 108 12.16 10.00 -7.10
N CYS A 109 11.02 9.68 -6.51
CA CYS A 109 10.81 8.46 -5.75
C CYS A 109 9.40 7.93 -6.01
N ARG A 110 9.24 6.61 -5.89
CA ARG A 110 7.91 6.01 -5.90
C ARG A 110 7.34 6.03 -4.49
N VAL A 111 6.06 6.33 -4.35
CA VAL A 111 5.40 6.47 -3.05
C VAL A 111 4.34 5.40 -2.88
N VAL A 112 4.39 4.69 -1.75
CA VAL A 112 3.31 3.83 -1.26
C VAL A 112 2.48 4.65 -0.28
N THR A 113 1.17 4.68 -0.46
CA THR A 113 0.25 5.32 0.49
C THR A 113 -0.66 4.30 1.14
N MET A 114 -1.05 4.56 2.39
CA MET A 114 -2.00 3.75 3.15
C MET A 114 -2.72 4.61 4.19
N ALA A 115 -3.86 4.14 4.68
CA ALA A 115 -4.53 4.75 5.83
C ALA A 115 -3.66 4.63 7.10
N ALA A 116 -4.05 5.34 8.16
CA ALA A 116 -3.33 5.36 9.44
C ALA A 116 -3.13 3.97 10.07
N ASN A 117 -4.06 3.06 9.81
CA ASN A 117 -4.05 1.65 10.26
C ASN A 117 -3.45 0.68 9.22
N GLY A 118 -2.87 1.18 8.12
CA GLY A 118 -2.30 0.38 7.04
C GLY A 118 -3.29 -0.12 5.99
N SER A 119 -4.59 0.10 6.17
CA SER A 119 -5.60 -0.31 5.18
C SER A 119 -5.53 0.54 3.90
N GLY A 120 -6.04 -0.01 2.79
CA GLY A 120 -6.04 0.69 1.50
C GLY A 120 -4.63 1.00 0.97
N ILE A 121 -3.64 0.17 1.34
CA ILE A 121 -2.28 0.27 0.86
C ILE A 121 -2.24 0.15 -0.66
N ARG A 122 -1.50 1.05 -1.31
CA ARG A 122 -1.29 1.05 -2.75
C ARG A 122 -0.04 1.80 -3.12
N ILE A 123 0.46 1.56 -4.32
CA ILE A 123 1.50 2.38 -4.92
C ILE A 123 0.86 3.50 -5.75
N GLU A 124 1.38 4.71 -5.61
CA GLU A 124 0.92 5.87 -6.38
C GLU A 124 1.62 5.91 -7.73
N HIS A 125 0.85 6.13 -8.79
CA HIS A 125 1.40 6.23 -10.15
C HIS A 125 2.17 7.55 -10.38
N VAL A 126 1.85 8.60 -9.62
CA VAL A 126 2.55 9.89 -9.68
C VAL A 126 3.76 9.86 -8.75
N ASP A 127 4.93 10.17 -9.31
CA ASP A 127 6.18 10.24 -8.58
C ASP A 127 6.21 11.37 -7.54
N GLY A 128 6.84 11.07 -6.41
CA GLY A 128 7.21 12.07 -5.42
C GLY A 128 8.55 12.74 -5.77
N VAL A 129 8.78 13.92 -5.21
CA VAL A 129 10.11 14.55 -5.24
C VAL A 129 10.91 13.98 -4.07
N ARG A 130 12.00 13.26 -4.37
CA ARG A 130 12.79 12.49 -3.38
C ARG A 130 13.19 13.31 -2.16
N LYS A 131 13.69 14.54 -2.36
CA LYS A 131 14.14 15.41 -1.25
C LYS A 131 13.02 15.78 -0.28
N TYR A 132 11.76 15.73 -0.70
CA TYR A 132 10.63 15.99 0.18
C TYR A 132 10.26 14.78 1.01
N PHE A 133 10.54 13.56 0.54
CA PHE A 133 10.17 12.35 1.27
C PHE A 133 11.32 11.69 2.03
N ALA A 134 12.56 11.91 1.60
CA ALA A 134 13.73 11.30 2.23
C ALA A 134 13.84 11.73 3.70
N GLY A 135 14.05 10.74 4.57
CA GLY A 135 14.07 10.93 6.01
C GLY A 135 12.85 10.35 6.71
N PHE A 136 13.01 10.01 7.98
CA PHE A 136 12.00 9.38 8.82
C PHE A 136 11.48 10.37 9.87
N GLU A 137 11.16 11.59 9.42
CA GLU A 137 10.70 12.64 10.32
C GLU A 137 9.28 12.33 10.80
N GLN A 138 9.16 12.14 12.12
CA GLN A 138 7.88 12.08 12.79
C GLN A 138 7.38 13.52 12.98
N ARG A 139 6.58 14.04 12.05
CA ARG A 139 5.71 15.18 12.43
C ARG A 139 4.68 14.60 13.39
N ALA A 140 4.83 14.93 14.67
CA ALA A 140 3.81 14.63 15.67
C ALA A 140 2.47 15.22 15.20
N PRO A 141 1.34 14.52 15.45
CA PRO A 141 0.02 15.05 15.15
C PRO A 141 -0.23 16.37 15.88
#